data_AF-A0A0M4L9G6-F1
#
_entry.id   AF-A0A0M4L9G6-F1
#
_cell.length_a   1.000
_cell.length_b   1.000
_cell.length_c   1.000
_cell.angle_alpha   90.00
_cell.angle_beta   90.00
_cell.angle_gamma   90.00
#
_symmetry.space_group_name_H-M   'P 1'
#
loop_
_entity.id
_entity.type
_entity.pdbx_description
1 polymer ?
#
loop_
_entity_poly.entity_id
_entity_poly.type
_entity_poly.pdbx_seq_one_letter_code
_entity_poly.pdbx_strand_id
1 'polypeptide(L)'
;MSAEIKKATQGFNEPLPAGIHWFKKTPDQLLQPNTTYEDGVAEGVVAFYWLCSWEKSYLDAVGKSDKKAAASSLAQLGKWESLPFAQSSISDPDHGWEKAILTPAKQGDPTAMRSSFDSDCLVYTANNP
;
A
#
# COMPACT_ATOMS: atom_id res chain seq x y z
N MET A 1 -1.18 19.74 1.41
CA MET A 1 -1.05 18.53 2.24
C MET A 1 -1.26 18.93 3.69
N SER A 2 -2.04 18.17 4.45
CA SER A 2 -2.28 18.43 5.88
C SER A 2 -1.00 18.15 6.69
N ALA A 3 -0.92 18.73 7.89
CA ALA A 3 0.22 18.53 8.78
C ALA A 3 0.38 17.06 9.20
N GLU A 4 -0.73 16.37 9.44
CA GLU A 4 -0.76 14.96 9.83
C GLU A 4 -0.21 14.05 8.74
N ILE A 5 -0.66 14.22 7.49
CA ILE A 5 -0.14 13.46 6.36
C ILE A 5 1.35 13.74 6.13
N LYS A 6 1.77 15.00 6.27
CA LYS A 6 3.18 15.35 6.16
C LYS A 6 4.01 14.66 7.24
N LYS A 7 3.52 14.63 8.48
CA LYS A 7 4.17 13.94 9.58
C LYS A 7 4.20 12.42 9.34
N ALA A 8 3.10 11.82 8.91
CA ALA A 8 3.00 10.39 8.63
C ALA A 8 3.96 9.96 7.50
N THR A 9 4.03 10.71 6.40
CA THR A 9 4.98 10.42 5.30
C THR A 9 6.44 10.59 5.73
N GLN A 10 6.75 11.56 6.58
CA GLN A 10 8.11 11.75 7.12
C GLN A 10 8.52 10.70 8.16
N GLY A 11 7.55 10.14 8.89
CA GLY A 11 7.78 9.08 9.88
C GLY A 11 7.77 7.66 9.30
N PHE A 12 7.41 7.49 8.03
CA PHE A 12 7.32 6.20 7.37
C PHE A 12 8.69 5.80 6.79
N ASN A 13 9.34 4.82 7.43
CA ASN A 13 10.74 4.47 7.13
C ASN A 13 10.93 3.49 5.98
N GLU A 14 9.89 2.74 5.60
CA GLU A 14 10.01 1.79 4.49
C GLU A 14 10.02 2.50 3.13
N PRO A 15 10.87 2.06 2.19
CA PRO A 15 11.03 2.74 0.92
C PRO A 15 9.82 2.52 0.00
N LEU A 16 9.54 3.51 -0.84
CA LEU A 16 8.64 3.34 -1.99
C LEU A 16 9.38 2.66 -3.15
N PRO A 17 8.65 2.08 -4.13
CA PRO A 17 9.24 1.60 -5.37
C PRO A 17 10.01 2.71 -6.09
N ALA A 18 11.02 2.32 -6.87
CA ALA A 18 11.83 3.27 -7.63
C ALA A 18 10.96 4.12 -8.56
N GLY A 19 11.16 5.44 -8.52
CA GLY A 19 10.39 6.40 -9.32
C GLY A 19 9.02 6.76 -8.76
N ILE A 20 8.57 6.11 -7.69
CA ILE A 20 7.33 6.48 -6.98
C ILE A 20 7.66 7.49 -5.89
N HIS A 21 6.81 8.50 -5.79
CA HIS A 21 6.88 9.53 -4.76
C HIS A 21 5.60 9.52 -3.92
N TRP A 22 5.70 10.04 -2.69
CA TRP A 22 4.51 10.31 -1.90
C TRP A 22 3.60 11.30 -2.63
N PHE A 23 2.29 11.09 -2.48
CA PHE A 23 1.27 12.01 -2.98
C PHE A 23 1.50 13.43 -2.46
N LYS A 24 1.21 14.45 -3.28
CA LYS A 24 1.57 15.86 -2.98
C LYS A 24 0.46 16.65 -2.29
N LYS A 25 -0.78 16.15 -2.37
CA LYS A 25 -1.97 16.77 -1.79
C LYS A 25 -2.59 15.83 -0.77
N THR A 26 -3.33 16.38 0.20
CA THR A 26 -4.14 15.55 1.08
C THR A 26 -5.12 14.77 0.22
N PRO A 27 -5.21 13.43 0.33
CA PRO A 27 -6.20 12.66 -0.42
C PRO A 27 -7.61 13.15 -0.12
N ASP A 28 -8.46 13.22 -1.16
CA ASP A 28 -9.80 13.82 -1.07
C ASP A 28 -10.69 13.12 -0.02
N GLN A 29 -10.45 11.83 0.22
CA GLN A 29 -11.12 11.07 1.27
C GLN A 29 -10.89 11.63 2.67
N LEU A 30 -9.83 12.41 2.90
CA LEU A 30 -9.54 13.08 4.18
C LEU A 30 -9.98 14.55 4.19
N LEU A 31 -10.59 15.04 3.12
CA LEU A 31 -11.03 16.42 2.97
C LEU A 31 -12.55 16.58 3.09
N GLN A 32 -13.25 15.54 3.58
CA GLN A 32 -14.70 15.59 3.75
C GLN A 32 -15.11 16.67 4.76
N PRO A 33 -15.98 17.62 4.37
CA PRO A 33 -16.42 18.69 5.26
C PRO A 33 -17.15 18.10 6.48
N ASN A 34 -16.98 18.74 7.64
CA ASN A 34 -17.60 18.33 8.91
C ASN A 34 -17.25 16.91 9.39
N THR A 35 -16.15 16.33 8.90
CA THR A 35 -15.66 15.03 9.36
C THR A 35 -14.39 15.23 10.19
N THR A 36 -14.41 14.72 11.42
CA THR A 36 -13.20 14.55 12.23
C THR A 36 -12.79 13.09 12.11
N TYR A 37 -11.55 12.86 11.67
CA TYR A 37 -10.99 11.52 11.59
C TYR A 37 -10.37 11.15 12.92
N GLU A 38 -10.43 9.87 13.26
CA GLU A 38 -9.72 9.34 14.42
C GLU A 38 -8.21 9.45 14.21
N ASP A 39 -7.47 9.52 15.32
CA ASP A 39 -6.01 9.45 15.32
C ASP A 39 -5.56 8.17 14.60
N GLY A 40 -4.52 8.26 13.76
CA GLY A 40 -4.00 7.11 13.00
C GLY A 40 -4.52 7.00 11.56
N VAL A 41 -5.54 7.78 11.17
CA VAL A 41 -6.05 7.75 9.79
C VAL A 41 -4.99 8.20 8.77
N ALA A 42 -4.19 9.22 9.10
CA ALA A 42 -3.11 9.67 8.22
C ALA A 42 -2.03 8.60 8.03
N GLU A 43 -1.65 7.92 9.11
CA GLU A 43 -0.72 6.79 9.12
C GLU A 43 -1.25 5.64 8.27
N GLY A 44 -2.54 5.31 8.39
CA GLY A 44 -3.18 4.29 7.56
C GLY A 44 -3.15 4.62 6.08
N VAL A 45 -3.48 5.85 5.71
CA VAL A 45 -3.42 6.30 4.30
C VAL A 45 -2.00 6.17 3.73
N VAL A 46 -0.97 6.53 4.51
CA VAL A 46 0.43 6.39 4.09
C VAL A 46 0.83 4.92 3.96
N ALA A 47 0.45 4.08 4.92
CA ALA A 47 0.74 2.65 4.91
C ALA A 47 0.07 1.94 3.72
N PHE A 48 -1.22 2.19 3.47
CA PHE A 48 -1.93 1.61 2.33
C PHE A 48 -1.42 2.16 0.99
N TYR A 49 -1.04 3.44 0.90
CA TYR A 49 -0.40 3.96 -0.31
C TYR A 49 0.92 3.23 -0.61
N TRP A 50 1.74 2.98 0.41
CA TRP A 50 2.95 2.20 0.28
C TRP A 50 2.64 0.77 -0.19
N LEU A 51 1.66 0.10 0.41
CA LEU A 51 1.23 -1.25 0.03
C LEU A 51 0.84 -1.31 -1.46
N CYS A 52 -0.09 -0.44 -1.86
CA CYS A 52 -0.58 -0.33 -3.23
C CYS A 52 0.53 -0.02 -4.25
N SER A 53 1.52 0.79 -3.87
CA SER A 53 2.64 1.09 -4.76
C SER A 53 3.49 -0.15 -5.07
N TRP A 54 3.68 -1.04 -4.07
CA TRP A 54 4.40 -2.29 -4.26
C TRP A 54 3.57 -3.35 -4.96
N GLU A 55 2.25 -3.37 -4.76
CA GLU A 55 1.33 -4.21 -5.55
C GLU A 55 1.38 -3.83 -7.03
N LYS A 56 1.30 -2.53 -7.36
CA LYS A 56 1.46 -2.07 -8.74
C LYS A 56 2.81 -2.47 -9.33
N SER A 57 3.89 -2.27 -8.56
CA SER A 57 5.24 -2.64 -8.96
C SER A 57 5.36 -4.13 -9.28
N TYR A 58 4.77 -5.00 -8.45
CA TYR A 58 4.70 -6.44 -8.71
C TYR A 58 3.91 -6.74 -9.99
N LEU A 59 2.70 -6.19 -10.12
CA LEU A 59 1.81 -6.45 -11.27
C LEU A 59 2.46 -6.02 -12.60
N ASP A 60 3.16 -4.89 -12.61
CA ASP A 60 3.91 -4.41 -13.77
C ASP A 60 5.09 -5.33 -14.12
N ALA A 61 5.83 -5.79 -13.11
CA ALA A 61 6.92 -6.74 -13.30
C ALA A 61 6.43 -8.06 -13.88
N VAL A 62 5.30 -8.59 -13.36
CA VAL A 62 4.63 -9.77 -13.91
C VAL A 62 4.21 -9.55 -15.36
N GLY A 63 3.59 -8.42 -15.68
CA GLY A 63 3.19 -8.07 -17.05
C GLY A 63 4.38 -8.00 -18.03
N LYS A 64 5.57 -7.67 -17.54
CA LYS A 64 6.83 -7.61 -18.32
C LYS A 64 7.64 -8.90 -18.27
N SER A 65 7.15 -9.93 -17.58
CA SER A 65 7.92 -11.16 -17.29
C SER A 65 9.26 -10.91 -16.56
N ASP A 66 9.39 -9.80 -15.84
CA ASP A 66 10.57 -9.46 -15.04
C ASP A 66 10.50 -10.14 -13.67
N LYS A 67 11.02 -11.37 -13.61
CA LYS A 67 11.01 -12.18 -12.38
C LYS A 67 11.80 -11.53 -11.24
N LYS A 68 12.85 -10.77 -11.54
CA LYS A 68 13.70 -10.16 -10.51
C LYS A 68 12.96 -8.99 -9.86
N ALA A 69 12.34 -8.14 -10.66
CA ALA A 69 11.52 -7.05 -10.15
C ALA A 69 10.31 -7.59 -9.36
N ALA A 70 9.62 -8.62 -9.87
CA ALA A 70 8.48 -9.23 -9.18
C ALA A 70 8.88 -9.78 -7.80
N ALA A 71 9.99 -10.53 -7.72
CA ALA A 71 10.49 -11.04 -6.45
C ALA A 71 10.89 -9.92 -5.46
N SER A 72 11.51 -8.84 -5.96
CA SER A 72 11.84 -7.68 -5.14
C SER A 72 10.59 -7.00 -4.57
N SER A 73 9.52 -6.87 -5.35
CA SER A 73 8.27 -6.27 -4.90
C SER A 73 7.56 -7.16 -3.88
N LEU A 74 7.52 -8.47 -4.09
CA LEU A 74 6.98 -9.43 -3.10
C LEU A 74 7.75 -9.40 -1.77
N ALA A 75 9.06 -9.20 -1.80
CA ALA A 75 9.87 -9.08 -0.57
C ALA A 75 9.51 -7.82 0.23
N GLN A 76 9.15 -6.72 -0.44
CA GLN A 76 8.65 -5.52 0.25
C GLN A 76 7.24 -5.77 0.78
N LEU A 77 6.32 -6.29 -0.03
CA LEU A 77 4.95 -6.62 0.38
C LEU A 77 4.89 -7.54 1.61
N GLY A 78 5.85 -8.47 1.73
CA GLY A 78 5.98 -9.35 2.91
C GLY A 78 6.30 -8.63 4.23
N LYS A 79 6.59 -7.32 4.20
CA LYS A 79 6.79 -6.52 5.42
C LYS A 79 5.50 -5.92 5.98
N TRP A 80 4.38 -6.01 5.24
CA TRP A 80 3.11 -5.35 5.61
C TRP A 80 2.74 -5.54 7.08
N GLU A 81 2.67 -6.79 7.54
CA GLU A 81 2.25 -7.13 8.91
C GLU A 81 3.26 -6.70 9.99
N SER A 82 4.51 -6.39 9.59
CA SER A 82 5.53 -5.85 10.49
C SER A 82 5.54 -4.33 10.59
N LEU A 83 4.74 -3.64 9.76
CA LEU A 83 4.65 -2.19 9.83
C LEU A 83 3.99 -1.75 11.14
N PRO A 84 4.45 -0.66 11.78
CA PRO A 84 3.86 -0.18 13.02
C PRO A 84 2.35 0.06 12.94
N PHE A 85 1.85 0.59 11.81
CA PHE A 85 0.42 0.79 11.59
C PHE A 85 -0.36 -0.52 11.54
N ALA A 86 0.15 -1.53 10.81
CA ALA A 86 -0.52 -2.83 10.72
C ALA A 86 -0.61 -3.49 12.09
N GLN A 87 0.47 -3.46 12.87
CA GLN A 87 0.50 -4.05 14.22
C GLN A 87 -0.42 -3.35 15.23
N SER A 88 -0.55 -2.02 15.14
CA SER A 88 -1.30 -1.24 16.11
C SER A 88 -2.78 -1.08 15.76
N SER A 89 -3.12 -1.13 14.47
CA SER A 89 -4.42 -0.67 13.95
C SER A 89 -5.19 -1.73 13.18
N ILE A 90 -4.57 -2.84 12.78
CA ILE A 90 -5.22 -3.92 12.04
C ILE A 90 -5.25 -5.18 12.89
N SER A 91 -6.46 -5.68 13.16
CA SER A 91 -6.65 -7.00 13.75
C SER A 91 -6.82 -8.04 12.65
N ASP A 92 -5.72 -8.73 12.31
CA ASP A 92 -5.73 -9.84 11.36
C ASP A 92 -5.04 -11.09 11.95
N PRO A 93 -5.63 -11.69 13.01
CA PRO A 93 -5.02 -12.85 13.68
C PRO A 93 -4.92 -14.08 12.76
N ASP A 94 -5.72 -14.13 11.71
CA ASP A 94 -5.74 -15.22 10.75
C ASP A 94 -4.85 -14.97 9.53
N HIS A 95 -4.13 -13.84 9.47
CA HIS A 95 -3.29 -13.48 8.33
C HIS A 95 -4.05 -13.54 7.00
N GLY A 96 -5.30 -13.06 7.00
CA GLY A 96 -6.24 -13.16 5.89
C GLY A 96 -5.69 -12.51 4.62
N TRP A 97 -5.08 -11.32 4.73
CA TRP A 97 -4.48 -10.66 3.57
C TRP A 97 -3.29 -11.45 3.01
N GLU A 98 -2.38 -11.93 3.86
CA GLU A 98 -1.24 -12.71 3.39
C GLU A 98 -1.70 -14.02 2.71
N LYS A 99 -2.67 -14.73 3.30
CA LYS A 99 -3.18 -15.99 2.75
C LYS A 99 -3.93 -15.79 1.44
N ALA A 100 -4.76 -14.75 1.34
CA ALA A 100 -5.63 -14.54 0.19
C ALA A 100 -4.91 -13.87 -0.99
N ILE A 101 -3.94 -12.97 -0.72
CA ILE A 101 -3.37 -12.09 -1.74
C ILE A 101 -1.88 -12.38 -1.94
N LEU A 102 -1.08 -12.31 -0.88
CA LEU A 102 0.38 -12.40 -1.01
C LEU A 102 0.85 -13.83 -1.33
N THR A 103 0.24 -14.84 -0.72
CA THR A 103 0.63 -16.26 -0.88
C THR A 103 0.39 -16.76 -2.31
N PRO A 104 -0.78 -16.56 -2.94
CA PRO A 104 -0.98 -16.89 -4.36
C PRO A 104 0.01 -16.16 -5.27
N ALA A 105 0.27 -14.87 -5.01
CA ALA A 105 1.23 -14.09 -5.79
C ALA A 105 2.67 -14.65 -5.70
N LYS A 106 3.10 -15.11 -4.51
CA LYS A 106 4.38 -15.81 -4.31
C LYS A 106 4.44 -17.14 -5.08
N GLN A 107 3.29 -17.79 -5.31
CA GLN A 107 3.16 -19.03 -6.10
C GLN A 107 3.04 -18.76 -7.62
N GLY A 108 3.04 -17.49 -8.03
CA GLY A 108 2.97 -17.09 -9.43
C GLY A 108 1.57 -16.80 -9.94
N ASP A 109 0.55 -16.76 -9.07
CA ASP A 109 -0.80 -16.33 -9.41
C ASP A 109 -1.06 -14.89 -8.95
N PRO A 110 -1.02 -13.90 -9.86
CA PRO A 110 -1.24 -12.49 -9.53
C PRO A 110 -2.73 -12.13 -9.42
N THR A 111 -3.67 -13.05 -9.62
CA THR A 111 -5.10 -12.74 -9.83
C THR A 111 -5.72 -12.04 -8.63
N ALA A 112 -5.54 -12.58 -7.43
CA ALA A 112 -6.08 -11.99 -6.21
C ALA A 112 -5.48 -10.61 -5.92
N MET A 113 -4.16 -10.46 -6.12
CA MET A 113 -3.48 -9.17 -5.96
C MET A 113 -3.96 -8.13 -6.97
N ARG A 114 -4.22 -8.53 -8.22
CA ARG A 114 -4.80 -7.62 -9.21
C ARG A 114 -6.19 -7.16 -8.80
N SER A 115 -7.04 -8.09 -8.36
CA SER A 115 -8.39 -7.74 -7.89
C SER A 115 -8.35 -6.79 -6.70
N SER A 116 -7.47 -7.04 -5.71
CA SER A 116 -7.27 -6.17 -4.55
C SER A 116 -6.79 -4.78 -4.96
N PHE A 117 -5.81 -4.71 -5.87
CA PHE A 117 -5.29 -3.44 -6.36
C PHE A 117 -6.38 -2.62 -7.08
N ASP A 118 -7.15 -3.26 -7.95
CA ASP A 118 -8.19 -2.60 -8.75
C ASP A 118 -9.34 -2.07 -7.86
N SER A 119 -9.64 -2.71 -6.73
CA SER A 119 -10.70 -2.28 -5.81
C SER A 119 -10.24 -1.26 -4.76
N ASP A 120 -9.04 -1.45 -4.21
CA ASP A 120 -8.67 -0.81 -2.93
C ASP A 120 -7.65 0.32 -3.11
N CYS A 121 -6.93 0.37 -4.23
CA CYS A 121 -5.81 1.30 -4.43
C CYS A 121 -6.17 2.63 -5.08
N LEU A 122 -7.39 3.14 -4.81
CA LEU A 122 -7.93 4.37 -5.41
C LEU A 122 -7.05 5.60 -5.17
N VAL A 123 -6.51 5.76 -3.96
CA VAL A 123 -5.61 6.89 -3.65
C VAL A 123 -4.32 6.81 -4.45
N TYR A 124 -3.77 5.60 -4.62
CA TYR A 124 -2.56 5.39 -5.39
C TYR A 124 -2.79 5.68 -6.87
N THR A 125 -3.84 5.13 -7.47
CA THR A 125 -4.17 5.31 -8.88
C THR A 125 -4.51 6.77 -9.22
N ALA A 126 -5.21 7.48 -8.33
CA ALA A 126 -5.49 8.91 -8.52
C ALA A 126 -4.22 9.79 -8.55
N ASN A 127 -3.11 9.34 -7.96
CA ASN A 127 -1.84 10.05 -7.95
C ASN A 127 -0.82 9.53 -8.98
N ASN A 128 -1.11 8.40 -9.63
CA ASN A 128 -0.22 7.72 -10.58
C ASN A 128 -1.03 7.16 -11.77
N PRO A 129 -1.61 8.03 -12.63
CA PRO A 129 -2.38 7.62 -13.80
C PRO A 129 -1.53 6.99 -14.91
#